data_AF-A0A6P5SZZ5-F1
#
_entry.id   AF-A0A6P5SZZ5-F1
#
_cell.length_a   1.000
_cell.length_b   1.000
_cell.length_c   1.000
_cell.angle_alpha   90.00
_cell.angle_beta   90.00
_cell.angle_gamma   90.00
#
_symmetry.space_group_name_H-M   'P 1'
#
loop_
_entity.id
_entity.type
_entity.pdbx_description
1 polymer ?
#
loop_
_entity_poly.entity_id
_entity_poly.type
_entity_poly.pdbx_seq_one_letter_code
_entity_poly.pdbx_strand_id
1 'polypeptide(L)'
;MEKRGPCHRFTEHLYHLQLMLSDIVISVETAARQAEERGHSLIDEIRILMVHGLLHLLGFDHEVSEEAELEMEKEEELLLKSLGWKGKGLIQSAHDAETHVNSHEEKPDGELLKDRKREGSLRFYKPKFKYIFCDMDGTLLNSKSQISSTTVKALKEVSSRGVKVVIATGKSRSAVINIFKEVDLAGKDGIVSEFSPGVFLQGLLVYGKQGQEIFRKNLDPSVCREACLYSLENKVPLIAFGKDRCLSLFDHPSVDSLHTVYNEPKAEIMPSVEHLLADADIQKVLFLDTPEVVATTLRPYWSQATGDRAKVVQAVPGHLEIVPAGTSKGSGVNMLLDHLGITPKEPLMGVSRIPLLDRIRVITTSWEYRHP
;
A
#
# COMPACT_ATOMS: atom_id res chain seq x y z
N MET A 1 9.45 62.51 -30.10
CA MET A 1 9.16 61.40 -31.05
C MET A 1 10.13 60.27 -30.74
N GLU A 2 9.70 59.03 -30.95
CA GLU A 2 10.23 57.75 -30.37
C GLU A 2 9.90 57.53 -28.88
N LYS A 3 9.70 56.32 -28.35
CA LYS A 3 9.06 55.05 -28.77
C LYS A 3 9.02 54.16 -27.51
N ARG A 4 7.87 53.54 -27.23
CA ARG A 4 7.61 52.26 -26.51
C ARG A 4 8.14 52.02 -25.08
N GLY A 5 7.18 51.73 -24.19
CA GLY A 5 7.25 50.61 -23.24
C GLY A 5 6.65 50.89 -21.86
N PRO A 6 5.38 50.52 -21.57
CA PRO A 6 4.92 50.45 -20.19
C PRO A 6 5.37 49.14 -19.54
N CYS A 7 6.15 49.28 -18.47
CA CYS A 7 6.53 48.25 -17.53
C CYS A 7 5.28 47.70 -16.81
N HIS A 8 4.72 46.60 -17.31
CA HIS A 8 3.82 45.71 -16.56
C HIS A 8 3.81 44.33 -17.20
N ARG A 9 4.49 43.36 -16.57
CA ARG A 9 4.14 41.92 -16.55
C ARG A 9 5.21 41.16 -15.77
N PHE A 10 5.03 41.11 -14.45
CA PHE A 10 5.58 40.07 -13.60
C PHE A 10 4.45 39.57 -12.68
N THR A 11 3.40 39.05 -13.32
CA THR A 11 2.35 38.26 -12.69
C THR A 11 1.84 37.31 -13.77
N GLU A 12 1.59 36.05 -13.38
CA GLU A 12 1.06 34.93 -14.19
C GLU A 12 2.10 34.05 -14.91
N HIS A 13 2.72 33.13 -14.15
CA HIS A 13 3.23 31.84 -14.68
C HIS A 13 3.11 30.70 -13.63
N LEU A 14 2.01 30.68 -12.86
CA LEU A 14 1.75 29.67 -11.82
C LEU A 14 0.36 29.02 -11.92
N TYR A 15 -0.19 28.88 -13.13
CA TYR A 15 -1.43 28.14 -13.34
C TYR A 15 -1.29 27.25 -14.58
N HIS A 16 -1.00 25.96 -14.38
CA HIS A 16 -1.44 24.83 -15.24
C HIS A 16 -0.78 23.50 -14.82
N LEU A 17 -0.89 23.11 -13.55
CA LEU A 17 -0.83 21.68 -13.17
C LEU A 17 -2.27 21.20 -13.04
N GLN A 18 -2.79 20.72 -14.16
CA GLN A 18 -4.12 20.14 -14.29
C GLN A 18 -4.14 18.80 -13.52
N LEU A 19 -4.59 18.84 -12.26
CA LEU A 19 -4.79 17.67 -11.40
C LEU A 19 -5.80 16.72 -12.07
N MET A 20 -5.31 15.59 -12.60
CA MET A 20 -6.15 14.46 -12.98
C MET A 20 -6.09 13.45 -11.83
N LEU A 21 -7.19 13.26 -11.10
CA LEU A 21 -7.30 12.18 -10.13
C LEU A 21 -7.28 10.82 -10.86
N SER A 22 -6.58 9.83 -10.30
CA SER A 22 -6.53 8.46 -10.82
C SER A 22 -7.89 7.74 -10.70
N ASP A 23 -8.01 6.54 -11.28
CA ASP A 23 -9.23 5.73 -11.17
C ASP A 23 -9.35 5.05 -9.79
N ILE A 24 -10.57 4.99 -9.25
CA ILE A 24 -10.94 4.17 -8.08
C ILE A 24 -11.66 2.93 -8.58
N VAL A 25 -11.21 1.75 -8.18
CA VAL A 25 -11.89 0.49 -8.51
C VAL A 25 -12.31 -0.19 -7.22
N ILE A 26 -13.58 -0.60 -7.16
CA ILE A 26 -14.19 -1.21 -5.98
C ILE A 26 -14.67 -2.60 -6.38
N SER A 27 -14.24 -3.61 -5.63
CA SER A 27 -14.74 -4.98 -5.77
C SER A 27 -16.14 -5.09 -5.17
N VAL A 28 -17.15 -5.23 -6.01
CA VAL A 28 -18.56 -5.30 -5.58
C VAL A 28 -18.81 -6.49 -4.66
N GLU A 29 -18.14 -7.63 -4.88
CA GLU A 29 -18.29 -8.83 -4.05
C GLU A 29 -17.64 -8.66 -2.67
N THR A 30 -16.48 -7.99 -2.58
CA THR A 30 -15.86 -7.69 -1.28
C THR A 30 -16.65 -6.62 -0.55
N ALA A 31 -17.09 -5.57 -1.24
CA ALA A 31 -17.97 -4.57 -0.67
C ALA A 31 -19.28 -5.21 -0.15
N ALA A 32 -19.79 -6.26 -0.81
CA ALA A 32 -20.96 -6.97 -0.31
C ALA A 32 -20.68 -7.73 1.00
N ARG A 33 -19.54 -8.43 1.08
CA ARG A 33 -19.12 -9.12 2.31
C ARG A 33 -18.86 -8.13 3.46
N GLN A 34 -18.13 -7.04 3.19
CA GLN A 34 -17.85 -6.01 4.18
C GLN A 34 -19.12 -5.30 4.64
N ALA A 35 -20.06 -5.06 3.73
CA ALA A 35 -21.36 -4.52 4.07
C ALA A 35 -22.13 -5.43 5.04
N GLU A 36 -22.12 -6.74 4.79
CA GLU A 36 -22.72 -7.74 5.67
C GLU A 36 -22.03 -7.78 7.04
N GLU A 37 -20.70 -7.86 7.07
CA GLU A 37 -19.89 -7.86 8.30
C GLU A 37 -20.11 -6.61 9.15
N ARG A 38 -20.33 -5.46 8.51
CA ARG A 38 -20.53 -4.15 9.16
C ARG A 38 -22.00 -3.77 9.33
N GLY A 39 -22.92 -4.64 8.96
CA GLY A 39 -24.36 -4.44 9.15
C GLY A 39 -24.97 -3.27 8.38
N HIS A 40 -24.45 -2.94 7.18
CA HIS A 40 -25.01 -1.92 6.31
C HIS A 40 -25.20 -2.41 4.87
N SER A 41 -25.74 -1.58 3.97
CA SER A 41 -26.02 -2.02 2.61
C SER A 41 -24.78 -1.99 1.71
N LEU A 42 -24.76 -2.80 0.65
CA LEU A 42 -23.70 -2.78 -0.36
C LEU A 42 -23.48 -1.38 -0.96
N ILE A 43 -24.55 -0.60 -1.16
CA ILE A 43 -24.41 0.75 -1.72
C ILE A 43 -23.75 1.72 -0.74
N ASP A 44 -23.92 1.48 0.57
CA ASP A 44 -23.26 2.25 1.61
C ASP A 44 -21.78 1.89 1.73
N GLU A 45 -21.43 0.59 1.68
CA GLU A 45 -20.02 0.16 1.67
C GLU A 45 -19.31 0.70 0.42
N ILE A 46 -19.91 0.61 -0.77
CA ILE A 46 -19.35 1.21 -1.98
C ILE A 46 -19.12 2.71 -1.81
N ARG A 47 -20.03 3.43 -1.14
CA ARG A 47 -19.88 4.86 -0.88
C ARG A 47 -18.70 5.14 0.05
N ILE A 48 -18.54 4.36 1.11
CA ILE A 48 -17.42 4.43 2.04
C ILE A 48 -16.10 4.21 1.31
N LEU A 49 -15.99 3.10 0.56
CA LEU A 49 -14.79 2.75 -0.18
C LEU A 49 -14.44 3.76 -1.27
N MET A 50 -15.45 4.36 -1.90
CA MET A 50 -15.26 5.40 -2.92
C MET A 50 -14.72 6.70 -2.31
N VAL A 51 -15.26 7.14 -1.17
CA VAL A 51 -14.75 8.32 -0.45
C VAL A 51 -13.34 8.08 0.05
N HIS A 52 -13.09 6.92 0.64
CA HIS A 52 -11.78 6.54 1.16
C HIS A 52 -10.71 6.51 0.04
N GLY A 53 -11.01 5.84 -1.07
CA GLY A 53 -10.15 5.81 -2.25
C GLY A 53 -9.92 7.21 -2.82
N LEU A 54 -10.94 8.06 -2.85
CA LEU A 54 -10.83 9.44 -3.32
C LEU A 54 -9.86 10.27 -2.46
N LEU A 55 -9.91 10.13 -1.14
CA LEU A 55 -9.02 10.84 -0.23
C LEU A 55 -7.56 10.43 -0.44
N HIS A 56 -7.30 9.13 -0.62
CA HIS A 56 -5.97 8.68 -1.01
C HIS A 56 -5.47 9.28 -2.33
N LEU A 57 -6.36 9.41 -3.32
CA LEU A 57 -6.03 10.07 -4.58
C LEU A 57 -5.77 11.57 -4.45
N LEU A 58 -6.37 12.21 -3.44
CA LEU A 58 -6.13 13.61 -3.10
C LEU A 58 -4.86 13.81 -2.27
N GLY A 59 -4.13 12.75 -1.95
CA GLY A 59 -2.86 12.80 -1.22
C GLY A 59 -2.99 12.67 0.29
N PHE A 60 -4.18 12.39 0.81
CA PHE A 60 -4.35 12.01 2.21
C PHE A 60 -3.84 10.58 2.41
N ASP A 61 -3.04 10.37 3.45
CA ASP A 61 -2.49 9.06 3.76
C ASP A 61 -2.54 8.83 5.27
N HIS A 62 -3.60 8.15 5.72
CA HIS A 62 -3.82 7.87 7.12
C HIS A 62 -2.77 6.91 7.73
N GLU A 63 -1.93 6.24 6.92
CA GLU A 63 -0.86 5.36 7.44
C GLU A 63 0.40 6.15 7.85
N VAL A 64 0.44 7.47 7.56
CA VAL A 64 1.64 8.29 7.73
C VAL A 64 1.89 8.70 9.17
N SER A 65 0.86 9.04 9.93
CA SER A 65 0.96 9.52 11.32
C SER A 65 -0.43 9.60 11.92
N GLU A 66 -0.55 9.66 13.24
CA GLU A 66 -1.83 9.90 13.92
C GLU A 66 -2.49 11.23 13.47
N GLU A 67 -1.68 12.26 13.21
CA GLU A 67 -2.18 13.54 12.70
C GLU A 67 -2.80 13.40 11.30
N ALA A 68 -2.10 12.71 10.39
CA ALA A 68 -2.58 12.43 9.03
C ALA A 68 -3.80 11.49 9.02
N GLU A 69 -3.88 10.56 9.98
CA GLU A 69 -5.03 9.70 10.20
C GLU A 69 -6.25 10.49 10.62
N LEU A 70 -6.12 11.34 11.64
CA LEU A 70 -7.20 12.22 12.12
C LEU A 70 -7.64 13.21 11.04
N GLU A 71 -6.71 13.74 10.26
CA GLU A 71 -7.01 14.64 9.13
C GLU A 71 -7.84 13.91 8.07
N MET A 72 -7.40 12.73 7.64
CA MET A 72 -8.10 11.92 6.63
C MET A 72 -9.46 11.41 7.16
N GLU A 73 -9.55 10.99 8.41
CA GLU A 73 -10.79 10.54 9.05
C GLU A 73 -11.84 11.66 9.06
N LYS A 74 -11.42 12.88 9.42
CA LYS A 74 -12.30 14.04 9.43
C LYS A 74 -12.83 14.37 8.04
N GLU A 75 -11.96 14.36 7.03
CA GLU A 75 -12.38 14.59 5.64
C GLU A 75 -13.30 13.46 5.11
N GLU A 76 -13.02 12.20 5.50
CA GLU A 76 -13.85 11.04 5.20
C GLU A 76 -15.26 11.20 5.79
N GLU A 77 -15.35 11.60 7.06
CA GLU A 77 -16.62 11.81 7.75
C GLU A 77 -17.43 12.96 7.11
N LEU A 78 -16.76 14.08 6.79
CA LEU A 78 -17.40 15.24 6.14
C LEU A 78 -17.98 14.88 4.78
N LEU A 79 -17.21 14.19 3.94
CA LEU A 79 -17.66 13.76 2.62
C LEU A 79 -18.80 12.75 2.72
N LEU A 80 -18.70 11.77 3.61
CA LEU A 80 -19.75 10.78 3.81
C LEU A 80 -21.06 11.40 4.31
N LYS A 81 -20.99 12.33 5.28
CA LYS A 81 -22.16 13.09 5.75
C LYS A 81 -22.81 13.88 4.61
N SER A 82 -22.01 14.51 3.76
CA SER A 82 -22.52 15.27 2.59
C SER A 82 -23.26 14.37 1.58
N LEU A 83 -22.88 13.10 1.50
CA LEU A 83 -23.53 12.09 0.67
C LEU A 83 -24.71 11.38 1.37
N GLY A 84 -25.12 11.87 2.54
CA GLY A 84 -26.27 11.36 3.29
C GLY A 84 -25.99 10.08 4.10
N TRP A 85 -24.72 9.66 4.21
CA TRP A 85 -24.33 8.57 5.10
C TRP A 85 -24.34 9.04 6.56
N LYS A 86 -24.89 8.22 7.46
CA LYS A 86 -25.00 8.52 8.90
C LYS A 86 -24.20 7.57 9.79
N GLY A 87 -23.56 6.57 9.19
CA GLY A 87 -22.69 5.64 9.91
C GLY A 87 -21.25 6.14 9.93
N LYS A 88 -20.34 5.25 10.30
CA LYS A 88 -18.90 5.52 10.44
C LYS A 88 -18.18 5.44 9.09
N GLY A 89 -17.03 6.11 9.00
CA GLY A 89 -16.08 5.98 7.89
C GLY A 89 -15.28 4.68 7.97
N LEU A 90 -14.41 4.43 6.98
CA LEU A 90 -13.57 3.23 6.94
C LEU A 90 -12.52 3.24 8.05
N ILE A 91 -11.89 4.39 8.31
CA ILE A 91 -10.86 4.55 9.35
C ILE A 91 -11.47 4.28 10.72
N GLN A 92 -12.60 4.94 11.00
CA GLN A 92 -13.30 4.78 12.26
C GLN A 92 -13.85 3.36 12.47
N SER A 93 -14.30 2.71 11.40
CA SER A 93 -14.77 1.31 11.46
C SER A 93 -13.64 0.31 11.73
N ALA A 94 -12.40 0.63 11.36
CA ALA A 94 -11.23 -0.21 11.66
C ALA A 94 -10.89 -0.17 13.17
N HIS A 95 -10.91 1.02 13.79
CA HIS A 95 -10.70 1.18 15.25
C HIS A 95 -11.74 0.42 16.09
N ASP A 96 -13.00 0.43 15.67
CA ASP A 96 -14.06 -0.34 16.35
C ASP A 96 -13.82 -1.85 16.24
N ALA A 97 -13.38 -2.33 15.08
CA ALA A 97 -13.08 -3.75 14.89
C ALA A 97 -11.92 -4.19 15.79
N GLU A 98 -10.93 -3.34 16.03
CA GLU A 98 -9.81 -3.60 16.93
C GLU A 98 -10.22 -3.59 18.42
N THR A 99 -11.21 -2.77 18.80
CA THR A 99 -11.74 -2.71 20.18
C THR A 99 -12.74 -3.84 20.49
N HIS A 100 -13.47 -4.34 19.49
CA HIS A 100 -14.46 -5.41 19.65
C HIS A 100 -13.89 -6.85 19.64
N VAL A 101 -12.60 -7.06 19.38
CA VAL A 101 -11.96 -8.39 19.50
C VAL A 101 -11.95 -8.90 20.96
N ASN A 102 -12.25 -8.05 21.95
CA ASN A 102 -12.26 -8.40 23.37
C ASN A 102 -13.61 -8.85 23.96
N SER A 103 -14.63 -9.15 23.14
CA SER A 103 -15.88 -9.73 23.65
C SER A 103 -16.53 -10.68 22.63
N HIS A 104 -16.24 -11.97 22.76
CA HIS A 104 -16.93 -13.04 22.04
C HIS A 104 -18.35 -13.23 22.59
N GLU A 105 -19.36 -13.17 21.71
CA GLU A 105 -20.55 -14.02 21.81
C GLU A 105 -20.99 -14.47 20.41
N GLU A 106 -21.05 -15.79 20.20
CA GLU A 106 -21.57 -16.46 19.00
C GLU A 106 -23.11 -16.40 18.95
N LYS A 107 -23.69 -16.42 17.74
CA LYS A 107 -25.03 -17.00 17.44
C LYS A 107 -25.25 -17.16 15.92
N PRO A 108 -26.26 -17.95 15.45
CA PRO A 108 -26.04 -19.02 14.48
C PRO A 108 -26.77 -18.85 13.13
N ASP A 109 -26.41 -19.75 12.21
CA ASP A 109 -26.88 -20.00 10.84
C ASP A 109 -28.29 -19.55 10.44
N GLY A 110 -28.40 -18.96 9.24
CA GLY A 110 -29.68 -18.65 8.58
C GLY A 110 -29.57 -18.32 7.08
N GLU A 111 -29.85 -19.33 6.26
CA GLU A 111 -30.48 -19.32 4.93
C GLU A 111 -29.79 -18.67 3.69
N LEU A 112 -29.28 -19.56 2.84
CA LEU A 112 -28.92 -19.39 1.44
C LEU A 112 -30.11 -18.94 0.57
N LEU A 113 -30.08 -17.68 0.09
CA LEU A 113 -30.90 -17.25 -1.05
C LEU A 113 -30.20 -17.56 -2.38
N LYS A 114 -30.75 -18.54 -3.09
CA LYS A 114 -30.43 -18.88 -4.48
C LYS A 114 -30.96 -17.78 -5.40
N ASP A 115 -30.08 -17.21 -6.23
CA ASP A 115 -30.52 -16.61 -7.48
C ASP A 115 -29.76 -17.16 -8.70
N ARG A 116 -30.55 -17.77 -9.58
CA ARG A 116 -30.12 -18.45 -10.80
C ARG A 116 -29.90 -17.45 -11.93
N LYS A 117 -28.71 -17.56 -12.55
CA LYS A 117 -28.34 -17.30 -13.96
C LYS A 117 -29.23 -16.38 -14.82
N ARG A 118 -28.59 -15.34 -15.36
CA ARG A 118 -28.68 -15.01 -16.81
C ARG A 118 -27.27 -14.79 -17.38
N GLU A 119 -26.73 -15.84 -17.98
CA GLU A 119 -25.64 -15.77 -18.96
C GLU A 119 -26.22 -15.14 -20.25
N GLY A 120 -25.85 -13.90 -20.53
CA GLY A 120 -26.31 -13.19 -21.72
C GLY A 120 -25.47 -11.94 -21.98
N SER A 121 -24.53 -12.06 -22.92
CA SER A 121 -23.83 -10.96 -23.62
C SER A 121 -23.02 -9.99 -22.76
N LEU A 122 -21.93 -10.48 -22.14
CA LEU A 122 -20.82 -9.63 -21.73
C LEU A 122 -20.09 -9.14 -22.99
N ARG A 123 -20.35 -7.90 -23.43
CA ARG A 123 -19.51 -7.22 -24.44
C ARG A 123 -18.10 -7.10 -23.85
N PHE A 124 -17.14 -7.82 -24.43
CA PHE A 124 -15.74 -7.78 -24.02
C PHE A 124 -15.16 -6.39 -24.32
N TYR A 125 -15.05 -5.55 -23.28
CA TYR A 125 -14.37 -4.27 -23.38
C TYR A 125 -12.85 -4.48 -23.38
N LYS A 126 -12.16 -3.91 -24.37
CA LYS A 126 -10.69 -3.86 -24.40
C LYS A 126 -10.22 -2.78 -23.41
N PRO A 127 -9.45 -3.11 -22.36
CA PRO A 127 -8.99 -2.12 -21.39
C PRO A 127 -8.24 -0.99 -22.09
N LYS A 128 -8.53 0.27 -21.73
CA LYS A 128 -7.81 1.42 -22.27
C LYS A 128 -6.48 1.68 -21.56
N PHE A 129 -6.30 1.15 -20.35
CA PHE A 129 -5.09 1.26 -19.55
C PHE A 129 -4.07 0.17 -19.87
N LYS A 130 -2.79 0.52 -19.79
CA LYS A 130 -1.66 -0.38 -20.03
C LYS A 130 -1.05 -0.94 -18.75
N TYR A 131 -1.31 -0.26 -17.62
CA TYR A 131 -0.72 -0.58 -16.33
C TYR A 131 -1.80 -0.62 -15.24
N ILE A 132 -1.67 -1.58 -14.33
CA ILE A 132 -2.36 -1.60 -13.03
C ILE A 132 -1.28 -1.58 -11.95
N PHE A 133 -1.34 -0.62 -11.04
CA PHE A 133 -0.51 -0.60 -9.84
C PHE A 133 -1.29 -1.24 -8.69
N CYS A 134 -0.76 -2.30 -8.10
CA CYS A 134 -1.43 -3.07 -7.06
C CYS A 134 -0.62 -3.07 -5.77
N ASP A 135 -1.31 -2.75 -4.67
CA ASP A 135 -0.85 -3.13 -3.35
C ASP A 135 -0.95 -4.65 -3.13
N MET A 136 -0.27 -5.16 -2.10
CA MET A 136 -0.26 -6.60 -1.78
C MET A 136 -1.09 -6.93 -0.55
N ASP A 137 -0.64 -6.57 0.64
CA ASP A 137 -1.32 -6.91 1.90
C ASP A 137 -2.72 -6.29 1.94
N GLY A 138 -3.74 -7.10 2.26
CA GLY A 138 -5.14 -6.66 2.24
C GLY A 138 -5.71 -6.38 0.84
N THR A 139 -4.95 -6.63 -0.23
CA THR A 139 -5.34 -6.38 -1.62
C THR A 139 -5.18 -7.63 -2.47
N LEU A 140 -3.96 -8.00 -2.86
CA LEU A 140 -3.68 -9.26 -3.56
C LEU A 140 -3.53 -10.44 -2.62
N LEU A 141 -3.14 -10.18 -1.36
CA LEU A 141 -2.93 -11.18 -0.34
C LEU A 141 -4.09 -11.18 0.65
N ASN A 142 -4.46 -12.39 1.08
CA ASN A 142 -5.36 -12.59 2.22
C ASN A 142 -4.61 -12.42 3.57
N SER A 143 -5.32 -12.61 4.68
CA SER A 143 -4.74 -12.55 6.04
C SER A 143 -3.67 -13.59 6.35
N LYS A 144 -3.47 -14.59 5.47
CA LYS A 144 -2.40 -15.59 5.56
C LYS A 144 -1.22 -15.25 4.63
N SER A 145 -1.16 -14.02 4.11
CA SER A 145 -0.15 -13.57 3.12
C SER A 145 -0.12 -14.40 1.83
N GLN A 146 -1.24 -14.99 1.42
CA GLN A 146 -1.35 -15.85 0.25
C GLN A 146 -2.21 -15.23 -0.85
N ILE A 147 -1.88 -15.51 -2.11
CA ILE A 147 -2.70 -15.15 -3.28
C ILE A 147 -3.78 -16.23 -3.46
N SER A 148 -5.06 -15.83 -3.48
CA SER A 148 -6.16 -16.77 -3.70
C SER A 148 -6.19 -17.29 -5.14
N SER A 149 -6.77 -18.48 -5.36
CA SER A 149 -6.94 -19.04 -6.71
C SER A 149 -7.79 -18.14 -7.63
N THR A 150 -8.69 -17.34 -7.05
CA THR A 150 -9.52 -16.39 -7.79
C THR A 150 -8.70 -15.17 -8.23
N THR A 151 -7.87 -14.62 -7.33
CA THR A 151 -6.87 -13.57 -7.64
C THR A 151 -5.89 -14.04 -8.71
N VAL A 152 -5.39 -15.28 -8.64
CA VAL A 152 -4.52 -15.87 -9.68
C VAL A 152 -5.19 -15.86 -11.06
N LYS A 153 -6.45 -16.32 -11.16
CA LYS A 153 -7.18 -16.36 -12.44
C LYS A 153 -7.32 -14.98 -13.06
N ALA A 154 -7.62 -14.00 -12.23
CA ALA A 154 -7.81 -12.64 -12.67
C ALA A 154 -6.50 -11.94 -13.05
N LEU A 155 -5.42 -12.18 -12.30
CA LEU A 155 -4.08 -11.75 -12.65
C LEU A 155 -3.66 -12.32 -14.03
N LYS A 156 -3.94 -13.60 -14.29
CA LYS A 156 -3.73 -14.24 -15.60
C LYS A 156 -4.60 -13.60 -16.69
N GLU A 157 -5.87 -13.33 -16.40
CA GLU A 157 -6.80 -12.68 -17.34
C GLU A 157 -6.33 -11.27 -17.72
N VAL A 158 -5.94 -10.45 -16.73
CA VAL A 158 -5.40 -9.09 -16.94
C VAL A 158 -4.15 -9.16 -17.82
N SER A 159 -3.22 -10.06 -17.51
CA SER A 159 -2.00 -10.26 -18.29
C SER A 159 -2.29 -10.69 -19.73
N SER A 160 -3.25 -11.62 -19.93
CA SER A 160 -3.67 -12.09 -21.27
C SER A 160 -4.23 -10.98 -22.17
N ARG A 161 -4.75 -9.91 -21.56
CA ARG A 161 -5.26 -8.72 -22.24
C ARG A 161 -4.18 -7.69 -22.56
N GLY A 162 -2.92 -7.99 -22.27
CA GLY A 162 -1.77 -7.12 -22.53
C GLY A 162 -1.63 -5.98 -21.51
N VAL A 163 -2.30 -6.07 -20.36
CA VAL A 163 -2.17 -5.11 -19.26
C VAL A 163 -1.05 -5.57 -18.33
N LYS A 164 -0.12 -4.67 -18.02
CA LYS A 164 0.98 -4.93 -17.09
C LYS A 164 0.56 -4.66 -15.66
N VAL A 165 0.71 -5.63 -14.78
CA VAL A 165 0.54 -5.44 -13.34
C VAL A 165 1.89 -5.04 -12.74
N VAL A 166 1.90 -3.96 -11.95
CA VAL A 166 3.06 -3.41 -11.27
C VAL A 166 2.77 -3.45 -9.77
N ILE A 167 3.69 -4.00 -8.99
CA ILE A 167 3.50 -4.14 -7.55
C ILE A 167 4.00 -2.89 -6.83
N ALA A 168 3.22 -2.40 -5.87
CA ALA A 168 3.58 -1.31 -4.96
C ALA A 168 3.30 -1.71 -3.51
N THR A 169 4.32 -2.11 -2.75
CA THR A 169 4.12 -2.80 -1.46
C THR A 169 5.12 -2.38 -0.37
N GLY A 170 4.78 -2.69 0.88
CA GLY A 170 5.68 -2.62 2.04
C GLY A 170 6.69 -3.77 2.12
N LYS A 171 6.45 -4.86 1.38
CA LYS A 171 7.31 -6.05 1.34
C LYS A 171 8.60 -5.84 0.56
N SER A 172 9.62 -6.67 0.82
CA SER A 172 10.80 -6.75 -0.03
C SER A 172 10.46 -7.32 -1.41
N ARG A 173 11.27 -7.02 -2.42
CA ARG A 173 11.10 -7.56 -3.77
C ARG A 173 11.20 -9.08 -3.79
N SER A 174 12.13 -9.64 -3.04
CA SER A 174 12.29 -11.09 -2.89
C SER A 174 11.06 -11.75 -2.31
N ALA A 175 10.42 -11.15 -1.30
CA ALA A 175 9.17 -11.66 -0.75
C ALA A 175 8.07 -11.72 -1.80
N VAL A 176 7.91 -10.64 -2.59
CA VAL A 176 6.94 -10.62 -3.71
C VAL A 176 7.22 -11.74 -4.70
N ILE A 177 8.47 -11.90 -5.13
CA ILE A 177 8.85 -12.92 -6.11
C ILE A 177 8.57 -14.32 -5.56
N ASN A 178 8.88 -14.58 -4.29
CA ASN A 178 8.60 -15.86 -3.63
C ASN A 178 7.09 -16.17 -3.62
N ILE A 179 6.26 -15.22 -3.19
CA ILE A 179 4.81 -15.37 -3.18
C ILE A 179 4.26 -15.66 -4.58
N PHE A 180 4.71 -14.92 -5.59
CA PHE A 180 4.26 -15.13 -6.98
C PHE A 180 4.79 -16.45 -7.58
N LYS A 181 5.92 -16.97 -7.09
CA LYS A 181 6.45 -18.27 -7.51
C LYS A 181 5.58 -19.43 -7.04
N GLU A 182 5.00 -19.34 -5.84
CA GLU A 182 4.10 -20.38 -5.30
C GLU A 182 2.84 -20.58 -6.17
N VAL A 183 2.42 -19.55 -6.89
CA VAL A 183 1.23 -19.58 -7.76
C VAL A 183 1.56 -19.58 -9.26
N ASP A 184 2.82 -19.85 -9.62
CA ASP A 184 3.29 -19.92 -11.01
C ASP A 184 2.99 -18.63 -11.81
N LEU A 185 3.22 -17.49 -11.15
CA LEU A 185 3.10 -16.14 -11.73
C LEU A 185 4.40 -15.34 -11.61
N ALA A 186 5.49 -15.96 -11.20
CA ALA A 186 6.83 -15.36 -11.21
C ALA A 186 7.62 -15.75 -12.48
N GLY A 187 8.67 -14.98 -12.78
CA GLY A 187 9.61 -15.29 -13.87
C GLY A 187 9.38 -14.48 -15.15
N LYS A 188 10.09 -14.82 -16.22
CA LYS A 188 10.16 -14.05 -17.46
C LYS A 188 8.79 -13.82 -18.11
N ASP A 189 7.95 -14.86 -18.09
CA ASP A 189 6.59 -14.85 -18.65
C ASP A 189 5.52 -14.63 -17.56
N GLY A 190 5.95 -14.41 -16.32
CA GLY A 190 5.10 -14.12 -15.17
C GLY A 190 4.77 -12.63 -15.04
N ILE A 191 4.12 -12.30 -13.93
CA ILE A 191 3.77 -10.93 -13.55
C ILE A 191 4.95 -10.24 -12.87
N VAL A 192 5.63 -10.96 -11.97
CA VAL A 192 6.75 -10.41 -11.20
C VAL A 192 8.03 -11.21 -11.47
N SER A 193 9.15 -10.51 -11.59
CA SER A 193 10.48 -11.07 -11.73
C SER A 193 11.53 -10.04 -11.30
N GLU A 194 12.79 -10.44 -11.30
CA GLU A 194 13.93 -9.52 -11.11
C GLU A 194 14.05 -8.45 -12.19
N PHE A 195 13.30 -8.57 -13.29
CA PHE A 195 13.27 -7.58 -14.37
C PHE A 195 11.97 -6.76 -14.40
N SER A 196 10.99 -7.10 -13.55
CA SER A 196 9.72 -6.39 -13.49
C SER A 196 9.86 -5.06 -12.73
N PRO A 197 9.24 -3.97 -13.21
CA PRO A 197 9.18 -2.73 -12.45
C PRO A 197 8.34 -2.90 -11.18
N GLY A 198 8.57 -2.06 -10.18
CA GLY A 198 7.79 -2.07 -8.95
C GLY A 198 8.31 -1.12 -7.88
N VAL A 199 7.49 -0.94 -6.85
CA VAL A 199 7.75 -0.11 -5.68
C VAL A 199 7.73 -1.03 -4.45
N PHE A 200 8.82 -1.05 -3.69
CA PHE A 200 9.03 -2.00 -2.60
C PHE A 200 9.47 -1.28 -1.34
N LEU A 201 9.37 -1.97 -0.20
CA LEU A 201 9.71 -1.41 1.12
C LEU A 201 9.08 -0.03 1.33
N GLN A 202 7.78 0.11 1.03
CA GLN A 202 7.02 1.35 1.19
C GLN A 202 7.53 2.52 0.33
N GLY A 203 8.17 2.23 -0.81
CA GLY A 203 8.74 3.25 -1.70
C GLY A 203 10.18 3.61 -1.42
N LEU A 204 10.85 2.92 -0.48
CA LEU A 204 12.28 3.07 -0.24
C LEU A 204 13.13 2.46 -1.35
N LEU A 205 12.57 1.53 -2.12
CA LEU A 205 13.18 0.96 -3.31
C LEU A 205 12.19 1.03 -4.48
N VAL A 206 12.65 1.60 -5.60
CA VAL A 206 11.86 1.65 -6.84
C VAL A 206 12.69 1.07 -7.96
N TYR A 207 12.09 0.12 -8.68
CA TYR A 207 12.68 -0.53 -9.85
C TYR A 207 11.89 -0.18 -11.11
N GLY A 208 12.61 0.26 -12.13
CA GLY A 208 12.12 0.68 -13.44
C GLY A 208 12.12 -0.45 -14.47
N LYS A 209 12.25 -0.07 -15.75
CA LYS A 209 12.27 -1.04 -16.86
C LYS A 209 13.46 -1.99 -16.70
N GLN A 210 13.25 -3.27 -17.03
CA GLN A 210 14.28 -4.31 -16.97
C GLN A 210 14.91 -4.46 -15.57
N GLY A 211 14.19 -4.10 -14.50
CA GLY A 211 14.68 -4.24 -13.13
C GLY A 211 15.77 -3.24 -12.75
N GLN A 212 15.91 -2.13 -13.50
CA GLN A 212 16.84 -1.06 -13.13
C GLN A 212 16.41 -0.45 -11.78
N GLU A 213 17.31 -0.37 -10.81
CA GLU A 213 17.08 0.42 -9.60
C GLU A 213 17.08 1.90 -9.98
N ILE A 214 15.93 2.58 -9.85
CA ILE A 214 15.79 4.01 -10.19
C ILE A 214 15.84 4.90 -8.95
N PHE A 215 15.52 4.33 -7.80
CA PHE A 215 15.55 5.03 -6.53
C PHE A 215 15.83 4.06 -5.38
N ARG A 216 16.67 4.52 -4.45
CA ARG A 216 16.91 3.88 -3.16
C ARG A 216 17.01 4.96 -2.09
N LYS A 217 16.38 4.73 -0.94
CA LYS A 217 16.58 5.53 0.26
C LYS A 217 16.99 4.67 1.44
N ASN A 218 18.14 4.99 2.02
CA ASN A 218 18.70 4.29 3.17
C ASN A 218 18.36 5.02 4.46
N LEU A 219 18.17 4.27 5.53
CA LEU A 219 18.10 4.77 6.89
C LEU A 219 19.46 5.32 7.30
N ASP A 220 19.44 6.44 8.03
CA ASP A 220 20.67 7.01 8.57
C ASP A 220 21.41 5.95 9.41
N PRO A 221 22.70 5.66 9.12
CA PRO A 221 23.45 4.65 9.85
C PRO A 221 23.51 4.89 11.36
N SER A 222 23.44 6.15 11.82
CA SER A 222 23.38 6.49 13.24
C SER A 222 22.07 6.03 13.88
N VAL A 223 20.94 6.27 13.22
CA VAL A 223 19.61 5.80 13.67
C VAL A 223 19.57 4.28 13.66
N CYS A 224 20.09 3.64 12.61
CA CYS A 224 20.16 2.18 12.55
C CYS A 224 21.02 1.59 13.67
N ARG A 225 22.17 2.21 13.97
CA ARG A 225 23.04 1.82 15.09
C ARG A 225 22.32 1.96 16.43
N GLU A 226 21.69 3.09 16.68
CA GLU A 226 20.91 3.34 17.89
C GLU A 226 19.81 2.29 18.06
N ALA A 227 19.07 1.97 17.00
CA ALA A 227 18.03 0.95 17.03
C ALA A 227 18.57 -0.44 17.34
N CYS A 228 19.70 -0.82 16.73
CA CYS A 228 20.37 -2.08 17.00
C CYS A 228 20.89 -2.18 18.45
N LEU A 229 21.47 -1.10 18.98
CA LEU A 229 21.95 -1.07 20.38
C LEU A 229 20.79 -1.15 21.37
N TYR A 230 19.72 -0.38 21.13
CA TYR A 230 18.50 -0.44 21.93
C TYR A 230 17.92 -1.86 21.93
N SER A 231 17.86 -2.50 20.76
CA SER A 231 17.38 -3.87 20.57
C SER A 231 18.16 -4.84 21.47
N LEU A 232 19.50 -4.77 21.47
CA LEU A 232 20.36 -5.59 22.33
C LEU A 232 20.18 -5.30 23.82
N GLU A 233 20.16 -4.02 24.22
CA GLU A 233 20.06 -3.60 25.62
C GLU A 233 18.72 -4.01 26.24
N ASN A 234 17.63 -3.81 25.51
CA ASN A 234 16.27 -4.08 25.97
C ASN A 234 15.78 -5.49 25.60
N LYS A 235 16.59 -6.27 24.89
CA LYS A 235 16.27 -7.64 24.42
C LYS A 235 14.99 -7.70 23.58
N VAL A 236 14.75 -6.65 22.78
CA VAL A 236 13.60 -6.59 21.85
C VAL A 236 14.09 -7.03 20.47
N PRO A 237 13.53 -8.10 19.87
CA PRO A 237 13.95 -8.55 18.55
C PRO A 237 13.81 -7.47 17.48
N LEU A 238 14.80 -7.37 16.60
CA LEU A 238 14.86 -6.40 15.50
C LEU A 238 15.29 -7.07 14.20
N ILE A 239 14.71 -6.63 13.10
CA ILE A 239 15.13 -6.97 11.73
C ILE A 239 15.51 -5.71 10.99
N ALA A 240 16.69 -5.70 10.38
CA ALA A 240 17.13 -4.67 9.45
C ALA A 240 16.96 -5.17 8.00
N PHE A 241 16.30 -4.37 7.16
CA PHE A 241 16.07 -4.69 5.75
C PHE A 241 17.15 -4.04 4.89
N GLY A 242 17.92 -4.88 4.18
CA GLY A 242 18.97 -4.49 3.24
C GLY A 242 18.69 -5.06 1.85
N LYS A 243 17.93 -4.33 1.04
CA LYS A 243 17.39 -4.74 -0.26
C LYS A 243 16.59 -6.03 -0.18
N ASP A 244 17.24 -7.11 -0.63
CA ASP A 244 16.73 -8.45 -0.79
C ASP A 244 17.15 -9.35 0.39
N ARG A 245 17.75 -8.75 1.43
CA ARG A 245 18.25 -9.41 2.62
C ARG A 245 17.58 -8.85 3.87
N CYS A 246 17.37 -9.73 4.83
CA CYS A 246 16.96 -9.39 6.18
C CYS A 246 18.11 -9.77 7.11
N LEU A 247 18.45 -8.88 8.05
CA LEU A 247 19.54 -9.08 9.00
C LEU A 247 18.98 -8.91 10.40
N SER A 248 19.41 -9.73 11.35
CA SER A 248 18.99 -9.59 12.75
C SER A 248 20.16 -9.84 13.69
N LEU A 249 20.07 -9.30 14.90
CA LEU A 249 20.98 -9.61 16.00
C LEU A 249 20.43 -10.74 16.89
N PHE A 250 19.23 -11.24 16.58
CA PHE A 250 18.47 -12.18 17.40
C PHE A 250 18.07 -13.41 16.61
N ASP A 251 18.43 -14.57 17.14
CA ASP A 251 17.76 -15.83 16.80
C ASP A 251 16.51 -15.95 17.68
N HIS A 252 15.34 -15.56 17.13
CA HIS A 252 14.09 -15.47 17.88
C HIS A 252 12.88 -15.92 17.03
N PRO A 253 11.89 -16.64 17.59
CA PRO A 253 10.71 -17.08 16.84
C PRO A 253 9.96 -15.96 16.12
N SER A 254 9.87 -14.77 16.72
CA SER A 254 9.26 -13.61 16.07
C SER A 254 10.04 -13.16 14.83
N VAL A 255 11.38 -13.27 14.83
CA VAL A 255 12.21 -12.96 13.67
C VAL A 255 11.94 -13.95 12.54
N ASP A 256 11.84 -15.25 12.87
CA ASP A 256 11.46 -16.30 11.92
C ASP A 256 10.01 -16.16 11.40
N SER A 257 9.13 -15.50 12.14
CA SER A 257 7.73 -15.29 11.72
C SER A 257 7.62 -14.42 10.46
N LEU A 258 8.53 -13.47 10.26
CA LEU A 258 8.55 -12.63 9.04
C LEU A 258 8.84 -13.47 7.80
N HIS A 259 9.70 -14.48 7.93
CA HIS A 259 9.97 -15.41 6.85
C HIS A 259 8.80 -16.37 6.61
N THR A 260 8.28 -16.98 7.67
CA THR A 260 7.28 -18.06 7.57
C THR A 260 5.86 -17.59 7.31
N VAL A 261 5.50 -16.38 7.76
CA VAL A 261 4.14 -15.82 7.63
C VAL A 261 4.09 -14.75 6.54
N TYR A 262 5.12 -13.91 6.42
CA TYR A 262 5.11 -12.77 5.48
C TYR A 262 5.97 -12.98 4.24
N ASN A 263 6.61 -14.15 4.13
CA ASN A 263 7.47 -14.55 3.02
C ASN A 263 8.71 -13.68 2.82
N GLU A 264 9.09 -12.89 3.83
CA GLU A 264 10.33 -12.13 3.78
C GLU A 264 11.55 -13.07 3.73
N PRO A 265 12.71 -12.61 3.24
CA PRO A 265 13.95 -13.36 3.33
C PRO A 265 14.20 -13.81 4.78
N LYS A 266 14.66 -15.05 4.95
CA LYS A 266 15.07 -15.53 6.28
C LYS A 266 16.17 -14.61 6.79
N ALA A 267 16.00 -14.09 8.01
CA ALA A 267 16.96 -13.17 8.57
C ALA A 267 18.30 -13.86 8.81
N GLU A 268 19.37 -13.24 8.33
CA GLU A 268 20.74 -13.63 8.63
C GLU A 268 21.13 -13.11 10.01
N ILE A 269 21.61 -14.01 10.88
CA ILE A 269 21.97 -13.65 12.25
C ILE A 269 23.38 -13.06 12.26
N MET A 270 23.46 -11.78 12.58
CA MET A 270 24.68 -10.99 12.61
C MET A 270 25.32 -11.03 13.99
N PRO A 271 26.65 -11.16 14.08
CA PRO A 271 27.34 -11.34 15.36
C PRO A 271 27.45 -10.04 16.19
N SER A 272 27.26 -8.88 15.57
CA SER A 272 27.32 -7.56 16.25
C SER A 272 26.69 -6.48 15.36
N VAL A 273 26.44 -5.32 15.97
CA VAL A 273 25.94 -4.12 15.28
C VAL A 273 26.91 -3.69 14.17
N GLU A 274 28.22 -3.77 14.42
CA GLU A 274 29.26 -3.38 13.47
C GLU A 274 29.23 -4.25 12.21
N HIS A 275 29.05 -5.57 12.39
CA HIS A 275 28.95 -6.48 11.25
C HIS A 275 27.66 -6.23 10.47
N LEU A 276 26.53 -6.01 11.14
CA LEU A 276 25.26 -5.69 10.48
C LEU A 276 25.38 -4.41 9.63
N LEU A 277 25.94 -3.34 10.18
CA LEU A 277 26.07 -2.05 9.50
C LEU A 277 27.14 -2.05 8.38
N ALA A 278 28.14 -2.92 8.47
CA ALA A 278 29.17 -3.05 7.44
C ALA A 278 28.72 -3.91 6.25
N ASP A 279 27.79 -4.84 6.48
CA ASP A 279 27.42 -5.87 5.52
C ASP A 279 26.31 -5.42 4.55
N ALA A 280 25.48 -4.45 4.94
CA ALA A 280 24.42 -3.94 4.07
C ALA A 280 24.05 -2.48 4.29
N ASP A 281 23.68 -1.82 3.19
CA ASP A 281 22.89 -0.58 3.22
C ASP A 281 21.49 -0.88 3.73
N ILE A 282 21.12 -0.34 4.90
CA ILE A 282 19.81 -0.59 5.51
C ILE A 282 18.79 0.44 5.03
N GLN A 283 17.64 -0.03 4.52
CA GLN A 283 16.52 0.85 4.12
C GLN A 283 15.57 1.12 5.28
N LYS A 284 15.31 0.11 6.12
CA LYS A 284 14.46 0.24 7.30
C LYS A 284 14.85 -0.76 8.37
N VAL A 285 14.46 -0.48 9.61
CA VAL A 285 14.49 -1.47 10.70
C VAL A 285 13.09 -1.68 11.25
N LEU A 286 12.83 -2.89 11.75
CA LEU A 286 11.55 -3.33 12.26
C LEU A 286 11.77 -3.98 13.64
N PHE A 287 11.16 -3.40 14.68
CA PHE A 287 11.04 -4.04 15.98
C PHE A 287 9.81 -4.95 16.02
N LEU A 288 9.95 -6.05 16.74
CA LEU A 288 8.91 -7.08 16.88
C LEU A 288 8.62 -7.31 18.36
N ASP A 289 7.40 -7.00 18.78
CA ASP A 289 6.92 -7.28 20.13
C ASP A 289 5.39 -7.43 20.13
N THR A 290 4.80 -7.63 21.31
CA THR A 290 3.36 -7.57 21.49
C THR A 290 2.80 -6.19 21.09
N PRO A 291 1.55 -6.12 20.59
CA PRO A 291 0.91 -4.84 20.26
C PRO A 291 0.92 -3.85 21.43
N GLU A 292 0.74 -4.33 22.65
CA GLU A 292 0.78 -3.52 23.88
C GLU A 292 2.15 -2.87 24.10
N VAL A 293 3.25 -3.65 24.03
CA VAL A 293 4.61 -3.12 24.18
C VAL A 293 4.96 -2.15 23.07
N VAL A 294 4.56 -2.44 21.82
CA VAL A 294 4.77 -1.52 20.70
C VAL A 294 4.06 -0.19 20.95
N ALA A 295 2.78 -0.21 21.31
CA ALA A 295 1.98 1.00 21.49
C ALA A 295 2.41 1.84 22.71
N THR A 296 2.76 1.19 23.82
CA THR A 296 3.02 1.88 25.10
C THR A 296 4.48 2.23 25.33
N THR A 297 5.42 1.48 24.72
CA THR A 297 6.85 1.62 25.00
C THR A 297 7.63 2.00 23.74
N LEU A 298 7.59 1.17 22.70
CA LEU A 298 8.50 1.34 21.55
C LEU A 298 8.12 2.55 20.70
N ARG A 299 6.84 2.71 20.35
CA ARG A 299 6.38 3.82 19.50
C ARG A 299 6.61 5.17 20.16
N PRO A 300 6.22 5.43 21.42
CA PRO A 300 6.49 6.72 22.07
C PRO A 300 7.99 7.02 22.17
N TYR A 301 8.81 6.03 22.56
CA TYR A 301 10.26 6.19 22.65
C TYR A 301 10.87 6.56 21.30
N TRP A 302 10.56 5.78 20.26
CA TRP A 302 11.17 5.98 18.94
C TRP A 302 10.67 7.23 18.24
N SER A 303 9.40 7.61 18.40
CA SER A 303 8.89 8.87 17.85
C SER A 303 9.64 10.07 18.42
N GLN A 304 10.06 10.00 19.69
CA GLN A 304 10.90 11.03 20.30
C GLN A 304 12.37 10.90 19.90
N ALA A 305 12.92 9.68 19.91
CA ALA A 305 14.35 9.43 19.69
C ALA A 305 14.79 9.70 18.24
N THR A 306 13.94 9.39 17.24
CA THR A 306 14.28 9.67 15.84
C THR A 306 14.27 11.16 15.54
N GLY A 307 13.38 11.93 16.16
CA GLY A 307 13.12 13.32 15.80
C GLY A 307 12.91 13.44 14.28
N ASP A 308 13.58 14.42 13.65
CA ASP A 308 13.50 14.62 12.19
C ASP A 308 14.41 13.68 11.37
N ARG A 309 15.24 12.85 12.02
CA ARG A 309 16.22 11.98 11.33
C ARG A 309 15.56 10.79 10.64
N ALA A 310 14.45 10.32 11.19
CA ALA A 310 13.71 9.18 10.69
C ALA A 310 12.25 9.26 11.12
N LYS A 311 11.42 8.44 10.50
CA LYS A 311 9.99 8.36 10.74
C LYS A 311 9.64 7.00 11.33
N VAL A 312 8.73 7.00 12.29
CA VAL A 312 8.15 5.80 12.88
C VAL A 312 6.83 5.48 12.18
N VAL A 313 6.68 4.24 11.72
CA VAL A 313 5.49 3.75 11.01
C VAL A 313 5.08 2.40 11.59
N GLN A 314 3.78 2.11 11.61
CA GLN A 314 3.24 0.85 12.10
C GLN A 314 2.08 0.42 11.23
N ALA A 315 2.29 -0.60 10.40
CA ALA A 315 1.25 -1.15 9.52
C ALA A 315 0.56 -2.38 10.12
N VAL A 316 1.23 -3.10 11.03
CA VAL A 316 0.75 -4.34 11.65
C VAL A 316 0.86 -4.23 13.17
N PRO A 317 -0.16 -4.66 13.94
CA PRO A 317 -0.05 -4.71 15.40
C PRO A 317 1.17 -5.55 15.83
N GLY A 318 2.03 -4.97 16.68
CA GLY A 318 3.27 -5.63 17.14
C GLY A 318 4.51 -5.41 16.25
N HIS A 319 4.37 -4.69 15.13
CA HIS A 319 5.47 -4.38 14.21
C HIS A 319 5.73 -2.87 14.17
N LEU A 320 6.84 -2.41 14.75
CA LEU A 320 7.24 -1.00 14.70
C LEU A 320 8.36 -0.78 13.68
N GLU A 321 8.10 -0.05 12.62
CA GLU A 321 9.07 0.26 11.57
C GLU A 321 9.68 1.64 11.77
N ILE A 322 11.01 1.72 11.61
CA ILE A 322 11.74 2.98 11.50
C ILE A 322 12.27 3.10 10.08
N VAL A 323 11.84 4.15 9.39
CA VAL A 323 12.10 4.39 7.98
C VAL A 323 12.66 5.81 7.77
N PRO A 324 13.41 6.06 6.69
CA PRO A 324 13.75 7.40 6.27
C PRO A 324 12.49 8.27 6.05
N ALA A 325 12.56 9.55 6.41
CA ALA A 325 11.48 10.49 6.13
C ALA A 325 11.32 10.79 4.63
N GLY A 326 10.15 11.24 4.18
CA GLY A 326 9.96 11.81 2.83
C GLY A 326 9.79 10.81 1.69
N THR A 327 9.38 9.57 1.98
CA THR A 327 8.99 8.57 0.98
C THR A 327 7.75 7.82 1.40
N SER A 328 6.93 7.44 0.42
CA SER A 328 5.73 6.60 0.54
C SER A 328 5.54 5.77 -0.73
N LYS A 329 4.63 4.78 -0.69
CA LYS A 329 4.23 4.01 -1.88
C LYS A 329 3.81 4.94 -3.02
N GLY A 330 2.98 5.95 -2.73
CA GLY A 330 2.52 6.93 -3.72
C GLY A 330 3.66 7.72 -4.37
N SER A 331 4.61 8.22 -3.57
CA SER A 331 5.78 8.92 -4.11
C SER A 331 6.64 8.00 -4.99
N GLY A 332 6.80 6.72 -4.63
CA GLY A 332 7.53 5.74 -5.43
C GLY A 332 6.83 5.39 -6.74
N VAL A 333 5.49 5.29 -6.73
CA VAL A 333 4.69 5.11 -7.94
C VAL A 333 4.88 6.29 -8.88
N ASN A 334 4.84 7.53 -8.38
CA ASN A 334 5.07 8.72 -9.21
C ASN A 334 6.46 8.70 -9.88
N MET A 335 7.52 8.40 -9.13
CA MET A 335 8.87 8.25 -9.70
C MET A 335 8.93 7.16 -10.79
N LEU A 336 8.23 6.05 -10.56
CA LEU A 336 8.18 4.95 -11.52
C LEU A 336 7.40 5.35 -12.79
N LEU A 337 6.27 6.03 -12.66
CA LEU A 337 5.50 6.53 -13.81
C LEU A 337 6.33 7.47 -14.67
N ASP A 338 7.04 8.41 -14.05
CA ASP A 338 7.95 9.34 -14.72
C ASP A 338 9.05 8.58 -15.48
N HIS A 339 9.70 7.62 -14.82
CA HIS A 339 10.74 6.79 -15.45
C HIS A 339 10.20 5.92 -16.60
N LEU A 340 8.97 5.42 -16.48
CA LEU A 340 8.32 4.65 -17.54
C LEU A 340 7.96 5.52 -18.75
N GLY A 341 7.97 6.85 -18.61
CA GLY A 341 7.51 7.80 -19.62
C GLY A 341 5.99 7.82 -19.75
N ILE A 342 5.29 7.39 -18.69
CA ILE A 342 3.83 7.33 -18.67
C ILE A 342 3.34 8.71 -18.28
N THR A 343 2.86 9.46 -19.28
CA THR A 343 2.26 10.77 -19.03
C THR A 343 0.86 10.62 -18.42
N PRO A 344 0.33 11.63 -17.71
CA PRO A 344 -1.05 11.61 -17.20
C PRO A 344 -2.13 11.36 -18.28
N LYS A 345 -1.78 11.50 -19.57
CA LYS A 345 -2.67 11.23 -20.71
C LYS A 345 -2.86 9.73 -20.99
N GLU A 346 -2.00 8.86 -20.47
CA GLU A 346 -2.20 7.41 -20.55
C GLU A 346 -3.07 6.97 -19.36
N PRO A 347 -4.21 6.29 -19.58
CA PRO A 347 -5.06 5.85 -18.47
C PRO A 347 -4.31 4.82 -17.61
N LEU A 348 -4.32 5.07 -16.31
CA LEU A 348 -3.65 4.31 -15.25
C LEU A 348 -4.69 3.87 -14.22
N MET A 349 -4.58 2.64 -13.75
CA MET A 349 -5.43 2.11 -12.69
C MET A 349 -4.62 1.88 -11.42
N GLY A 350 -4.97 2.56 -10.33
CA GLY A 350 -4.44 2.32 -8.99
C GLY A 350 -5.37 1.40 -8.19
N VAL A 351 -4.80 0.45 -7.46
CA VAL A 351 -5.53 -0.54 -6.65
C VAL A 351 -4.91 -0.58 -5.25
N SER A 352 -5.61 -0.02 -4.26
CA SER A 352 -5.23 -0.01 -2.84
C SER A 352 -6.35 -0.60 -1.97
N ARG A 353 -5.99 -1.43 -0.98
CA ARG A 353 -6.86 -2.17 -0.03
C ARG A 353 -8.25 -2.50 -0.57
N ILE A 354 -8.38 -3.62 -1.30
CA ILE A 354 -9.59 -4.46 -1.51
C ILE A 354 -9.20 -5.63 -2.47
N PRO A 355 -9.67 -6.88 -2.27
CA PRO A 355 -9.46 -8.01 -3.19
C PRO A 355 -10.17 -7.77 -4.52
N LEU A 356 -9.42 -7.35 -5.53
CA LEU A 356 -9.95 -6.55 -6.64
C LEU A 356 -10.19 -7.30 -7.96
N LEU A 357 -10.20 -8.61 -7.92
CA LEU A 357 -9.91 -9.35 -9.14
C LEU A 357 -11.01 -10.32 -9.59
N ASP A 358 -12.05 -10.55 -8.78
CA ASP A 358 -13.00 -11.63 -9.07
C ASP A 358 -14.02 -11.33 -10.16
N ARG A 359 -14.25 -10.06 -10.52
CA ARG A 359 -14.93 -9.63 -11.77
C ARG A 359 -14.80 -8.11 -11.88
N ILE A 360 -13.72 -7.59 -12.49
CA ILE A 360 -13.72 -6.17 -12.89
C ILE A 360 -14.77 -5.98 -13.98
N ARG A 361 -15.99 -5.58 -13.59
CA ARG A 361 -16.95 -4.94 -14.49
C ARG A 361 -16.44 -3.51 -14.72
N VAL A 362 -15.55 -3.36 -15.70
CA VAL A 362 -15.11 -2.04 -16.17
C VAL A 362 -16.33 -1.32 -16.73
N ILE A 363 -16.88 -0.35 -15.99
CA ILE A 363 -17.75 0.68 -16.56
C ILE A 363 -16.84 1.77 -17.11
N THR A 364 -17.15 2.21 -18.32
CA THR A 364 -16.24 2.95 -19.19
C THR A 364 -16.74 4.35 -19.45
N THR A 365 -15.85 5.34 -19.27
CA THR A 365 -15.71 6.64 -19.98
C THR A 365 -16.92 7.58 -20.14
N SER A 366 -16.76 8.87 -19.81
CA SER A 366 -16.39 9.94 -20.77
C SER A 366 -16.45 11.37 -20.19
N TRP A 367 -15.53 12.21 -20.68
CA TRP A 367 -15.58 13.69 -20.83
C TRP A 367 -16.91 14.14 -21.53
N GLU A 368 -17.48 15.35 -21.44
CA GLU A 368 -17.03 16.77 -21.53
C GLU A 368 -18.29 17.67 -21.23
N TYR A 369 -18.24 18.93 -20.78
CA TYR A 369 -18.34 20.13 -21.64
C TYR A 369 -18.04 21.47 -20.92
N ARG A 370 -17.23 22.27 -21.62
CA ARG A 370 -17.00 23.74 -21.66
C ARG A 370 -18.26 24.62 -21.49
N HIS A 371 -18.32 25.92 -21.15
CA HIS A 371 -17.51 27.17 -21.12
C HIS A 371 -18.38 28.22 -20.34
N PRO A 372 -18.01 29.51 -20.19
CA PRO A 372 -16.73 30.20 -20.39
C PRO A 372 -16.06 30.66 -19.09
#